data_AF-A0AAN6JUY2-F1
#
_entry.id   AF-A0AAN6JUY2-F1
#
_cell.length_a   1.000
_cell.length_b   1.000
_cell.length_c   1.000
_cell.angle_alpha   90.00
_cell.angle_beta   90.00
_cell.angle_gamma   90.00
#
_symmetry.space_group_name_H-M   'P 1'
#
loop_
_entity.id
_entity.type
_entity.pdbx_description
1 polymer ?
#
loop_
_entity_poly.entity_id
_entity_poly.type
_entity_poly.pdbx_seq_one_letter_code
_entity_poly.pdbx_strand_id
1 'polypeptide(L)'
;ELERIKKYCTVVRVLAHTQIGKTPLRQKKAHLMEIQVNGGSVSDKVDYAHGLFEKPVEIDTVFEQDEMIDCIAVTKGHGYS
;
A
#
# COMPACT_ATOMS: atom_id res chain seq x y z
N GLU A 1 16.10 -14.52 0.24
CA GLU A 1 14.71 -14.25 -0.20
C GLU A 1 14.57 -13.38 -1.44
N LEU A 2 15.12 -12.16 -1.48
CA LEU A 2 14.89 -11.23 -2.60
C LEU A 2 15.30 -11.80 -3.98
N GLU A 3 16.41 -12.52 -4.06
CA GLU A 3 16.85 -13.18 -5.30
C GLU A 3 15.86 -14.25 -5.80
N ARG A 4 15.16 -14.95 -4.90
CA ARG A 4 14.12 -15.91 -5.27
C ARG A 4 12.92 -15.19 -5.89
N ILE A 5 12.54 -14.06 -5.30
CA ILE A 5 11.45 -13.23 -5.84
C ILE A 5 11.81 -12.73 -7.23
N LYS A 6 13.03 -12.21 -7.40
CA LYS A 6 13.53 -11.75 -8.71
C LYS A 6 13.53 -12.85 -9.77
N LYS A 7 13.84 -14.10 -9.38
CA LYS A 7 13.98 -15.22 -10.32
C LYS A 7 12.64 -15.88 -10.69
N TYR A 8 11.69 -15.96 -9.76
CA TYR A 8 10.51 -16.81 -9.93
C TYR A 8 9.17 -16.05 -9.92
N CYS A 9 9.10 -14.87 -9.31
CA CYS A 9 7.84 -14.15 -9.18
C CYS A 9 7.56 -13.28 -10.41
N THR A 10 6.30 -13.24 -10.84
CA THR A 10 5.84 -12.34 -11.91
C THR A 10 5.23 -11.05 -11.35
N VAL A 11 4.63 -11.15 -10.17
CA VAL A 11 3.96 -10.05 -9.47
C VAL A 11 4.64 -9.85 -8.12
N VAL A 12 4.90 -8.59 -7.79
CA VAL A 12 5.50 -8.18 -6.51
C VAL A 12 4.50 -7.26 -5.81
N ARG A 13 4.19 -7.58 -4.54
CA ARG A 13 3.32 -6.80 -3.67
C ARG A 13 4.07 -6.46 -2.39
N VAL A 14 3.92 -5.23 -1.93
CA VAL A 14 4.48 -4.76 -0.66
C VAL A 14 3.42 -4.80 0.43
N LEU A 15 3.82 -5.15 1.65
CA LEU A 15 2.99 -4.99 2.83
C LEU A 15 3.22 -3.59 3.40
N ALA A 16 2.17 -2.78 3.39
CA ALA A 16 2.16 -1.46 3.99
C ALA A 16 1.20 -1.43 5.18
N HIS A 17 1.47 -0.56 6.16
CA HIS A 17 0.55 -0.34 7.27
C HIS A 17 0.31 1.14 7.53
N THR A 18 -0.90 1.46 8.00
CA THR A 18 -1.27 2.83 8.36
C THR A 18 -0.58 3.28 9.66
N GLN A 19 -0.37 4.58 9.81
CA GLN A 19 0.09 5.20 11.07
C GLN A 19 -1.09 5.74 11.89
N ILE A 20 -1.98 4.85 12.34
CA ILE A 20 -3.25 5.23 12.96
C ILE A 20 -3.10 6.07 14.24
N GLY A 21 -1.99 5.91 14.97
CA GLY A 21 -1.68 6.70 16.17
C GLY A 21 -1.45 8.20 15.91
N LYS A 22 -1.24 8.62 14.66
CA LYS A 22 -1.19 10.03 14.25
C LYS A 22 -2.59 10.63 14.03
N THR A 23 -3.63 9.80 14.03
CA THR A 23 -5.02 10.23 13.85
C THR A 23 -5.69 10.46 15.21
N PRO A 24 -6.76 11.26 15.31
CA PRO A 24 -7.51 11.45 16.57
C PRO A 24 -8.38 10.24 16.97
N LEU A 25 -8.29 9.12 16.25
CA LEU A 25 -9.06 7.91 16.55
C LEU A 25 -8.50 7.18 17.79
N ARG A 26 -9.36 6.53 18.57
CA ARG A 26 -8.94 5.72 19.72
C ARG A 26 -8.26 4.40 19.33
N GLN A 27 -8.37 4.00 18.07
CA GLN A 27 -7.83 2.73 17.59
C GLN A 27 -6.31 2.76 17.54
N LYS A 28 -5.67 1.74 18.14
CA LYS A 28 -4.20 1.58 18.14
C LYS A 28 -3.68 0.60 17.09
N LYS A 29 -4.53 -0.36 16.68
CA LYS A 29 -4.14 -1.40 15.72
C LYS A 29 -4.06 -0.79 14.31
N ALA A 30 -2.88 -0.86 13.71
CA ALA A 30 -2.68 -0.45 12.33
C ALA A 30 -3.41 -1.38 11.35
N HIS A 31 -3.97 -0.81 10.29
CA HIS A 31 -4.47 -1.59 9.15
C HIS A 31 -3.30 -1.97 8.26
N LEU A 32 -3.19 -3.27 7.93
CA LEU A 32 -2.19 -3.81 7.04
C LEU A 32 -2.83 -4.06 5.68
N MET A 33 -2.13 -3.74 4.60
CA MET A 33 -2.61 -3.88 3.22
C MET A 33 -1.49 -4.29 2.28
N GLU A 34 -1.86 -5.05 1.24
CA GLU A 34 -0.97 -5.39 0.14
C GLU A 34 -1.16 -4.42 -1.01
N ILE A 35 -0.06 -3.81 -1.46
CA ILE A 35 -0.07 -2.88 -2.60
C ILE A 35 0.83 -3.46 -3.68
N GLN A 36 0.32 -3.59 -4.91
CA GLN A 36 1.11 -4.12 -6.02
C GLN A 36 2.04 -3.05 -6.59
N VAL A 37 3.30 -3.43 -6.85
CA VAL A 37 4.26 -2.57 -7.54
C VAL A 37 4.15 -2.79 -9.05
N ASN A 38 3.75 -1.73 -9.76
CA ASN A 38 3.59 -1.73 -11.21
C ASN A 38 4.76 -0.98 -11.90
N GLY A 39 4.97 -1.27 -13.19
CA GLY A 39 6.09 -0.73 -13.97
C GLY A 39 7.40 -1.53 -13.84
N GLY A 40 8.33 -1.31 -14.79
CA GLY A 40 9.67 -1.91 -14.79
C GLY A 40 9.73 -3.44 -14.90
N SER A 41 10.94 -3.99 -14.76
CA SER A 41 11.17 -5.44 -14.64
C SER A 41 10.90 -5.95 -13.21
N VAL A 42 10.78 -7.27 -13.03
CA VAL A 42 10.63 -7.85 -11.67
C VAL A 42 11.79 -7.47 -10.76
N SER A 43 13.03 -7.38 -11.28
CA SER A 43 14.17 -6.94 -10.48
C SER A 43 13.98 -5.51 -9.99
N ASP A 44 13.60 -4.59 -10.89
CA ASP A 44 13.41 -3.18 -10.56
C ASP A 44 12.30 -3.01 -9.51
N LYS A 45 11.21 -3.79 -9.61
CA LYS A 45 10.13 -3.80 -8.61
C LYS A 45 10.63 -4.20 -7.22
N VAL A 46 11.46 -5.24 -7.15
CA VAL A 46 12.03 -5.72 -5.88
C VAL A 46 13.00 -4.70 -5.30
N ASP A 47 13.84 -4.08 -6.13
CA ASP A 47 14.82 -3.09 -5.68
C ASP A 47 14.14 -1.81 -5.20
N TYR A 48 13.11 -1.34 -5.92
CA TYR A 48 12.27 -0.23 -5.51
C TYR A 48 11.57 -0.53 -4.18
N ALA A 49 10.88 -1.68 -4.08
CA ALA A 49 10.19 -2.09 -2.86
C ALA A 49 11.13 -2.18 -1.65
N HIS A 50 12.31 -2.75 -1.84
CA HIS A 50 13.33 -2.84 -0.79
C HIS A 50 13.84 -1.46 -0.36
N GLY A 51 14.00 -0.52 -1.30
CA GLY A 51 14.40 0.85 -1.01
C GLY A 51 13.39 1.65 -0.17
N LEU A 52 12.13 1.21 -0.13
CA LEU A 52 11.05 1.81 0.66
C LEU A 52 10.93 1.25 2.09
N PHE A 53 11.72 0.22 2.45
CA PHE A 53 11.64 -0.36 3.79
C PHE A 53 11.93 0.68 4.87
N GLU A 54 11.11 0.66 5.92
CA GLU A 54 11.18 1.57 7.08
C GLU A 54 11.00 3.06 6.76
N LYS A 55 10.63 3.41 5.52
CA LYS A 55 10.34 4.78 5.12
C LYS A 55 8.83 5.02 5.02
N PRO A 56 8.34 6.18 5.46
CA PRO A 56 6.97 6.58 5.17
C PRO A 56 6.82 6.83 3.66
N VAL A 57 5.67 6.45 3.11
CA VAL A 57 5.27 6.77 1.73
C VAL A 57 4.20 7.85 1.82
N GLU A 58 4.48 9.02 1.25
CA GLU A 58 3.58 10.17 1.26
C GLU A 58 2.59 10.10 0.08
N ILE A 59 1.40 10.68 0.24
CA ILE A 59 0.29 10.52 -0.72
C ILE A 59 0.57 11.17 -2.08
N ASP A 60 1.32 12.27 -2.07
CA ASP A 60 1.76 13.02 -3.25
C ASP A 60 2.78 12.26 -4.10
N THR A 61 3.40 11.21 -3.55
CA THR A 61 4.27 10.30 -4.30
C THR A 61 3.49 9.19 -5.03
N VAL A 62 2.19 9.06 -4.76
CA VAL A 62 1.33 7.99 -5.28
C VAL A 62 0.28 8.51 -6.26
N PHE A 63 -0.37 9.63 -5.94
CA PHE A 63 -1.42 10.22 -6.77
C PHE A 63 -1.10 11.66 -7.15
N GLU A 64 -1.58 12.07 -8.32
CA GLU A 64 -1.43 13.44 -8.81
C GLU A 64 -2.73 14.25 -8.65
N GLN A 65 -2.61 15.57 -8.71
CA GLN A 65 -3.79 16.44 -8.71
C GLN A 65 -4.64 16.18 -9.96
N ASP A 66 -5.97 16.18 -9.80
CA ASP A 66 -6.96 15.95 -10.86
C ASP A 66 -6.90 14.54 -11.50
N GLU A 67 -6.32 13.57 -10.79
CA GLU A 67 -6.34 12.16 -11.18
C GLU A 67 -7.69 11.48 -10.86
N MET A 68 -8.20 10.67 -11.79
CA MET A 68 -9.40 9.86 -11.59
C MET A 68 -9.07 8.61 -10.77
N ILE A 69 -9.67 8.49 -9.59
CA ILE A 69 -9.43 7.39 -8.65
C ILE A 69 -10.69 6.61 -8.28
N ASP A 70 -10.51 5.33 -7.95
CA ASP A 70 -11.57 4.47 -7.40
C ASP A 70 -11.57 4.47 -5.87
N CYS A 71 -12.76 4.53 -5.26
CA CYS A 71 -12.94 4.51 -3.81
C CYS A 71 -13.55 3.18 -3.34
N ILE A 72 -12.86 2.49 -2.43
CA ILE A 72 -13.33 1.23 -1.81
C ILE A 72 -13.58 1.49 -0.32
N ALA A 73 -14.83 1.35 0.14
CA ALA A 73 -15.21 1.60 1.54
C ALA A 73 -16.47 0.84 1.96
N VAL A 74 -16.71 0.78 3.28
CA VAL A 74 -17.96 0.29 3.85
C VAL A 74 -18.92 1.45 4.06
N THR A 75 -20.17 1.31 3.62
CA THR A 75 -21.21 2.34 3.79
C THR A 75 -21.74 2.39 5.21
N LYS A 76 -22.36 3.52 5.58
CA LYS A 76 -23.05 3.66 6.88
C LYS A 76 -24.24 2.68 6.95
N GLY A 77 -24.26 1.83 7.97
CA GLY A 77 -25.39 0.94 8.26
C GLY A 77 -26.57 1.71 8.89
N HIS A 78 -27.80 1.32 8.55
CA HIS A 78 -29.04 1.95 9.05
C HIS A 78 -29.88 1.04 9.96
N GLY A 79 -29.43 -0.19 10.23
CA GLY A 79 -30.15 -1.13 11.09
C GLY A 79 -31.45 -1.65 10.48
N TYR A 80 -32.35 -2.13 11.33
CA TYR A 80 -33.70 -2.54 10.92
C TYR A 80 -34.60 -1.29 10.81
N SER A 81 -35.33 -1.18 9.70
CA SER A 81 -36.28 -0.10 9.40
C SER A 81 -37.70 -0.61 9.41
#